data_AF-A0A7X5WR82-F1
#
_entry.id   AF-A0A7X5WR82-F1
#
_cell.length_a   1.000
_cell.length_b   1.000
_cell.length_c   1.000
_cell.angle_alpha   90.00
_cell.angle_beta   90.00
_cell.angle_gamma   90.00
#
_symmetry.space_group_name_H-M   'P 1'
#
loop_
_entity.id
_entity.type
_entity.pdbx_description
1 polymer ?
#
loop_
_entity_poly.entity_id
_entity_poly.type
_entity_poly.pdbx_seq_one_letter_code
_entity_poly.pdbx_strand_id
1 'polypeptide(L)' 'GGAVVPTEWRTAPLWGIGLIETVNGHTDLLHDGRARDLSEAILWHGGEAASSAAAFREMGRADRAALVRFLESL' A
#
# COMPACT_ATOMS: atom_id res chain seq x y z
N GLY A 1 21.36 -17.35 21.29
CA GLY A 1 19.95 -17.59 20.95
C GLY A 1 19.53 -16.49 20.00
N GLY A 2 19.15 -16.85 18.78
CA GLY A 2 18.77 -15.87 17.75
C GLY A 2 17.48 -15.17 18.12
N ALA A 3 17.52 -13.83 18.17
CA ALA A 3 16.32 -13.02 18.30
C ALA A 3 15.49 -13.19 17.03
N VAL A 4 14.27 -13.72 17.17
CA VAL A 4 13.27 -13.70 16.12
C VAL A 4 12.73 -12.27 16.06
N VAL A 5 13.14 -11.52 15.04
CA VAL A 5 12.45 -10.28 14.67
C VAL A 5 11.09 -10.68 14.08
N PRO A 6 9.96 -10.11 14.53
CA PRO A 6 8.67 -10.39 13.89
C PRO A 6 8.74 -9.81 12.47
N THR A 7 8.89 -10.68 11.47
CA THR A 7 8.88 -10.29 10.05
C THR A 7 7.48 -10.23 9.45
N GLU A 8 6.45 -10.63 10.19
CA GLU A 8 5.06 -10.53 9.76
C GLU A 8 4.46 -9.23 10.27
N TRP A 9 4.57 -8.20 9.46
CA TRP A 9 3.68 -7.07 9.60
C TRP A 9 2.33 -7.46 9.00
N ARG A 10 1.28 -7.40 9.82
CA ARG A 10 -0.06 -7.72 9.35
C ARG A 10 -0.52 -6.65 8.36
N THR A 11 -0.98 -7.07 7.19
CA THR A 11 -1.66 -6.21 6.22
C THR A 11 -2.86 -5.55 6.90
N ALA A 12 -2.83 -4.22 7.03
CA ALA A 12 -3.95 -3.47 7.56
C ALA A 12 -5.14 -3.53 6.59
N PRO A 13 -6.39 -3.53 7.09
CA PRO A 13 -7.55 -3.41 6.22
C PRO A 13 -7.50 -2.08 5.43
N LEU A 14 -7.97 -2.10 4.19
CA LEU A 14 -8.00 -0.93 3.31
C LEU A 14 -9.15 0.04 3.62
N TRP A 15 -10.02 -0.28 4.58
CA TRP A 15 -11.14 0.59 4.94
C TRP A 15 -10.65 1.92 5.51
N GLY A 16 -11.13 3.03 4.94
CA GLY A 16 -10.71 4.38 5.30
C GLY A 16 -9.31 4.76 4.81
N ILE A 17 -8.69 3.99 3.89
CA ILE A 17 -7.37 4.33 3.35
C ILE A 17 -7.42 5.65 2.55
N GLY A 18 -8.56 5.96 1.93
CA GLY A 18 -8.79 7.25 1.25
C GLY A 18 -8.91 8.43 2.21
N LEU A 19 -9.19 8.17 3.50
CA LEU A 19 -9.36 9.21 4.52
C LEU A 19 -8.05 9.58 5.23
N ILE A 20 -6.95 8.87 4.98
CA ILE A 20 -5.67 9.09 5.70
C ILE A 20 -5.22 10.55 5.58
N GLU A 21 -5.20 11.11 4.37
CA GLU A 21 -4.82 12.51 4.16
C GLU A 21 -5.79 13.46 4.87
N THR A 22 -7.09 13.18 4.81
CA THR A 22 -8.13 14.04 5.40
C THR A 22 -8.03 14.09 6.93
N VAL A 23 -7.70 12.97 7.56
CA VAL A 23 -7.67 12.83 9.01
C VAL A 23 -6.30 13.21 9.59
N ASN A 24 -5.22 12.87 8.90
CA ASN A 24 -3.86 13.05 9.41
C ASN A 24 -3.13 14.26 8.83
N GLY A 25 -3.58 14.80 7.68
CA GLY A 25 -2.91 15.87 6.96
C GLY A 25 -1.68 15.43 6.15
N HIS A 26 -1.46 14.13 6.01
CA HIS A 26 -0.38 13.52 5.21
C HIS A 26 -0.77 12.11 4.77
N THR A 27 -0.04 11.57 3.78
CA THR A 27 -0.27 10.23 3.22
C THR A 27 0.99 9.38 3.38
N ASP A 28 1.41 9.15 4.63
CA ASP A 28 2.52 8.23 4.89
C ASP A 28 1.98 6.81 5.04
N LEU A 29 2.36 5.96 4.09
CA LEU A 29 1.92 4.58 3.94
C LEU A 29 3.10 3.63 4.12
N LEU A 30 2.77 2.35 4.28
CA LEU A 30 3.68 1.29 4.76
C LEU A 30 4.08 1.49 6.23
N HIS A 31 4.62 0.43 6.79
CA HIS A 31 4.93 0.36 8.22
C HIS A 31 6.02 1.33 8.67
N ASP A 32 6.89 1.73 7.76
CA ASP A 32 7.96 2.71 7.95
C ASP A 32 7.62 4.09 7.38
N GLY A 33 6.40 4.29 6.88
CA GLY A 33 5.93 5.58 6.35
C GLY A 33 6.63 6.03 5.07
N ARG A 34 7.36 5.13 4.39
CA ARG A 34 8.20 5.53 3.25
C ARG A 34 7.40 5.87 1.99
N ALA A 35 6.19 5.32 1.83
CA ALA A 35 5.36 5.53 0.66
C ALA A 35 4.46 6.75 0.86
N ARG A 36 4.44 7.65 -0.13
CA ARG A 36 3.69 8.92 -0.08
C ARG A 36 2.37 8.86 -0.83
N ASP A 37 2.15 7.78 -1.56
CA ASP A 37 0.92 7.50 -2.27
C ASP A 37 0.66 6.00 -2.39
N LEU A 38 -0.56 5.65 -2.80
CA LEU A 38 -1.02 4.28 -2.92
C LEU A 38 -0.23 3.48 -3.96
N SER A 39 0.27 4.12 -5.02
CA SER A 39 1.05 3.43 -6.06
C SER A 39 2.42 3.03 -5.52
N GLU A 40 3.10 3.92 -4.81
CA GLU A 40 4.35 3.63 -4.09
C GLU A 40 4.13 2.53 -3.05
N ALA A 41 3.04 2.63 -2.27
CA ALA A 41 2.69 1.62 -1.28
C ALA A 41 2.51 0.24 -1.93
N ILE A 42 1.77 0.15 -3.04
CA ILE A 42 1.57 -1.11 -3.79
C ILE A 42 2.89 -1.65 -4.34
N LEU A 43 3.71 -0.79 -4.98
CA LEU A 43 4.94 -1.21 -5.67
C LEU A 43 6.06 -1.60 -4.72
N TRP A 44 6.12 -1.01 -3.52
CA TRP A 44 7.16 -1.25 -2.53
C TRP A 44 6.74 -2.21 -1.42
N HIS A 45 5.51 -2.73 -1.46
CA HIS A 45 5.07 -3.78 -0.54
C HIS A 45 5.72 -5.12 -0.91
N GLY A 46 6.41 -5.72 0.06
CA GLY A 46 7.05 -7.03 -0.09
C GLY A 46 6.19 -8.16 0.48
N GLY A 47 6.80 -9.32 0.70
CA GLY A 47 6.14 -10.45 1.36
C GLY A 47 4.90 -10.93 0.59
N GLU A 48 3.77 -11.01 1.29
CA GLU A 48 2.50 -11.50 0.74
C GLU A 48 1.96 -10.66 -0.44
N ALA A 49 2.31 -9.38 -0.52
CA ALA A 49 1.83 -8.50 -1.59
C ALA A 49 2.70 -8.51 -2.86
N ALA A 50 3.76 -9.33 -2.91
CA ALA A 50 4.65 -9.38 -4.07
C ALA A 50 3.92 -9.72 -5.38
N SER A 51 2.89 -10.58 -5.32
CA SER A 51 2.05 -10.93 -6.47
C SER A 51 1.18 -9.74 -6.91
N SER A 52 0.60 -9.00 -5.97
CA SER A 52 -0.17 -7.77 -6.24
C SER A 52 0.72 -6.67 -6.84
N ALA A 53 1.94 -6.50 -6.32
CA ALA A 53 2.91 -5.55 -6.87
C ALA A 53 3.31 -5.91 -8.31
N ALA A 54 3.51 -7.20 -8.61
CA ALA A 54 3.78 -7.67 -9.97
C ALA A 54 2.57 -7.43 -10.90
N ALA A 55 1.36 -7.78 -10.47
CA ALA A 55 0.14 -7.53 -11.25
C ALA A 55 -0.04 -6.03 -11.55
N PHE A 56 0.18 -5.17 -10.57
CA PHE A 56 0.11 -3.72 -10.75
C PHE A 56 1.19 -3.20 -11.72
N ARG A 57 2.39 -3.80 -11.76
CA ARG A 57 3.43 -3.47 -12.74
C ARG A 57 3.07 -3.84 -14.18
N GLU A 58 2.25 -4.86 -14.38
CA GLU A 58 1.81 -5.30 -15.71
C GLU A 58 0.53 -4.57 -16.19
N MET A 59 -0.21 -3.91 -15.29
CA MET A 59 -1.42 -3.17 -15.66
C MET A 59 -1.15 -2.01 -16.63
N GLY A 60 -2.11 -1.75 -17.53
CA GLY A 60 -2.10 -0.53 -18.33
C GLY A 60 -2.23 0.72 -17.46
N ARG A 61 -1.80 1.88 -17.98
CA ARG A 61 -1.89 3.16 -17.26
C ARG A 61 -3.32 3.49 -16.79
N ALA A 62 -4.30 3.24 -17.66
CA ALA A 62 -5.71 3.51 -17.36
C ALA A 62 -6.21 2.63 -16.20
N ASP A 63 -5.86 1.35 -16.20
CA ASP A 63 -6.28 0.41 -15.15
C ASP A 63 -5.63 0.74 -13.81
N ARG A 64 -4.34 1.12 -13.80
CA ARG A 64 -3.67 1.59 -12.59
C ARG A 64 -4.35 2.83 -12.01
N ALA A 65 -4.68 3.80 -12.86
CA ALA A 65 -5.38 5.01 -12.43
C ALA A 65 -6.80 4.69 -11.89
N ALA A 66 -7.52 3.77 -12.52
CA ALA A 66 -8.83 3.32 -12.05
C ALA A 66 -8.74 2.61 -10.69
N LEU A 67 -7.74 1.75 -10.50
CA LEU A 67 -7.49 1.07 -9.23
C LEU A 67 -7.15 2.06 -8.11
N VAL A 68 -6.24 3.01 -8.36
CA VAL A 68 -5.87 4.03 -7.38
C VAL A 68 -7.10 4.85 -6.98
N ARG A 69 -7.90 5.31 -7.95
CA ARG A 69 -9.15 6.02 -7.68
C ARG A 69 -10.16 5.21 -6.87
N PHE A 70 -10.23 3.90 -7.10
CA PHE A 70 -11.08 3.04 -6.31
C PHE A 70 -10.60 2.98 -4.86
N LEU A 71 -9.30 2.82 -4.63
CA LEU A 71 -8.70 2.79 -3.30
C LEU A 71 -8.86 4.14 -2.55
N GLU A 72 -8.76 5.27 -3.26
CA GLU A 72 -9.01 6.61 -2.71
C GLU A 72 -10.48 6.82 -2.28
N SER A 73 -11.41 5.99 -2.78
CA SER A 73 -12.84 6.06 -2.42
C SER A 73 -13.24 5.23 -1.20
N LEU A 74 -12.28 4.49 -0.60
CA LEU A 74 -12.49 3.58 0.54
C LEU A 74 -12.35 4.26 1.91
#